data_AF-A0A521LBN3-F1
#
_entry.id   AF-A0A521LBN3-F1
#
_cell.length_a   1.000
_cell.length_b   1.000
_cell.length_c   1.000
_cell.angle_alpha   90.00
_cell.angle_beta   90.00
_cell.angle_gamma   90.00
#
_symmetry.space_group_name_H-M   'P 1'
#
loop_
_entity.id
_entity.type
_entity.pdbx_description
1 polymer ?
#
loop_
_entity_poly.entity_id
_entity_poly.type
_entity_poly.pdbx_seq_one_letter_code
_entity_poly.pdbx_strand_id
1 'polypeptide(L)'
;MSIVFRISTEFDDRPATAATVNARQLAAFRALLRSEGERTGTRLIDPDGEDALLADTFEARVCPLALAAIARIFDYATDAITVIEEAQFRSRRVQLWRASPTGPLRMRVALTSDRGHELDLCEAPAMALLESLGLRADMVGEVPTETLRGRLANPTVQRRLREQDLDRYLPRLERLLADARFDDSSRFEWA
;
A
#
# COMPACT_ATOMS: atom_id res chain seq x y z
N MET A 1 -14.51 12.96 7.22
CA MET A 1 -14.17 11.93 6.22
C MET A 1 -12.72 12.14 5.81
N SER A 2 -12.00 11.09 5.41
CA SER A 2 -10.66 11.22 4.84
C SER A 2 -10.64 10.62 3.44
N ILE A 3 -9.67 11.06 2.63
CA ILE A 3 -9.43 10.62 1.25
C ILE A 3 -8.00 10.10 1.21
N VAL A 4 -7.85 8.87 0.74
CA VAL A 4 -6.56 8.19 0.60
C VAL A 4 -6.09 8.30 -0.85
N PHE A 5 -4.98 8.98 -1.05
CA PHE A 5 -4.30 9.04 -2.34
C PHE A 5 -3.30 7.88 -2.44
N ARG A 6 -3.32 7.14 -3.56
CA ARG A 6 -2.46 5.99 -3.81
C ARG A 6 -2.10 5.85 -5.29
N ILE A 7 -1.09 5.03 -5.58
CA ILE A 7 -0.92 4.48 -6.92
C ILE A 7 -1.78 3.22 -7.05
N SER A 8 -2.54 3.11 -8.13
CA SER A 8 -3.24 1.90 -8.55
C SER A 8 -2.77 1.45 -9.94
N THR A 9 -3.00 0.18 -10.24
CA THR A 9 -2.67 -0.47 -11.52
C THR A 9 -3.85 -1.31 -11.97
N GLU A 10 -3.86 -1.76 -13.24
CA GLU A 10 -4.88 -2.69 -13.75
C GLU A 10 -5.00 -4.00 -12.94
N PHE A 11 -3.97 -4.37 -12.19
CA PHE A 11 -3.98 -5.57 -11.35
C PHE A 11 -4.77 -5.35 -10.05
N ASP A 12 -4.99 -4.11 -9.64
CA ASP A 12 -5.81 -3.77 -8.47
C ASP A 12 -7.32 -3.91 -8.79
N ASP A 13 -7.69 -3.89 -10.08
CA ASP A 13 -9.07 -4.07 -10.56
C ASP A 13 -9.47 -5.56 -10.67
N ARG A 14 -8.49 -6.47 -10.57
CA ARG A 14 -8.72 -7.91 -10.69
C ARG A 14 -9.13 -8.52 -9.34
N PRO A 15 -9.94 -9.59 -9.31
CA PRO A 15 -10.24 -10.30 -8.09
C PRO A 15 -8.96 -10.75 -7.38
N ALA A 16 -8.77 -10.32 -6.13
CA ALA A 16 -7.58 -10.65 -5.37
C ALA A 16 -7.53 -12.15 -5.09
N THR A 17 -6.46 -12.82 -5.53
CA THR A 17 -6.15 -14.18 -5.09
C THR A 17 -5.92 -14.18 -3.58
N ALA A 18 -6.53 -15.15 -2.90
CA ALA A 18 -6.40 -15.29 -1.45
C ALA A 18 -5.91 -16.70 -1.08
N ALA A 19 -4.89 -16.75 -0.23
CA ALA A 19 -4.39 -17.98 0.37
C ALA A 19 -5.06 -18.22 1.73
N THR A 20 -5.19 -19.49 2.11
CA THR A 20 -5.62 -19.85 3.48
C THR A 20 -4.40 -20.11 4.35
N VAL A 21 -4.35 -19.46 5.50
CA VAL A 21 -3.23 -19.56 6.44
C VAL A 21 -3.73 -20.18 7.74
N ASN A 22 -2.95 -21.09 8.33
CA ASN A 22 -3.29 -21.62 9.66
C ASN A 22 -2.58 -20.85 10.78
N ALA A 23 -2.99 -21.06 12.04
CA ALA A 23 -2.46 -20.34 13.18
C ALA A 23 -0.94 -20.55 13.38
N ARG A 24 -0.42 -21.75 13.09
CA ARG A 24 1.02 -22.06 13.19
C ARG A 24 1.82 -21.26 12.17
N GLN A 25 1.35 -21.22 10.93
CA GLN A 25 1.96 -20.45 9.84
C GLN A 25 1.93 -18.95 10.14
N LEU A 26 0.80 -18.42 10.63
CA LEU A 26 0.71 -17.03 11.07
C LEU A 26 1.71 -16.70 12.19
N ALA A 27 1.80 -17.55 13.21
CA ALA A 27 2.73 -17.35 14.32
C ALA A 27 4.19 -17.34 13.85
N ALA A 28 4.56 -18.28 12.99
CA ALA A 28 5.90 -18.34 12.38
C ALA A 28 6.17 -17.12 11.47
N PHE A 29 5.18 -16.66 10.71
CA PHE A 29 5.30 -15.48 9.87
C PHE A 29 5.52 -14.21 10.68
N ARG A 30 4.76 -14.01 11.77
CA ARG A 30 4.97 -12.89 12.70
C ARG A 30 6.35 -12.95 13.37
N ALA A 31 6.84 -14.14 13.73
CA ALA A 31 8.17 -14.31 14.29
C ALA A 31 9.26 -13.93 13.28
N LEU A 32 9.12 -14.35 12.00
CA LEU A 32 10.03 -13.94 10.93
C LEU A 32 10.04 -12.42 10.75
N LEU A 33 8.87 -11.80 10.62
CA LEU A 33 8.73 -10.35 10.43
C LEU A 33 9.38 -9.56 11.58
N ARG A 34 9.22 -10.02 12.82
CA ARG A 34 9.88 -9.40 13.97
C ARG A 34 11.40 -9.52 13.89
N SER A 35 11.91 -10.74 13.73
CA SER A 35 13.35 -11.00 13.67
C SER A 35 14.02 -10.22 12.54
N GLU A 36 13.38 -10.16 11.37
CA GLU A 36 13.90 -9.45 10.21
C GLU A 36 13.77 -7.93 10.34
N GLY A 37 12.70 -7.44 10.98
CA GLY A 37 12.52 -6.03 11.28
C GLY A 37 13.57 -5.52 12.27
N GLU A 38 13.83 -6.29 13.34
CA GLU A 38 14.91 -6.01 14.31
C GLU A 38 16.28 -6.02 13.64
N ARG A 39 16.54 -7.01 12.78
CA ARG A 39 17.82 -7.15 12.05
C ARG A 39 18.09 -5.99 11.09
N THR A 40 17.05 -5.49 10.42
CA THR A 40 17.17 -4.47 9.36
C THR A 40 16.82 -3.06 9.80
N GLY A 41 16.35 -2.88 11.05
CA GLY A 41 15.82 -1.61 11.53
C GLY A 41 14.58 -1.14 10.75
N THR A 42 13.85 -2.06 10.13
CA THR A 42 12.70 -1.74 9.28
C THR A 42 11.41 -2.22 9.94
N ARG A 43 10.38 -1.37 9.98
CA ARG A 43 9.04 -1.80 10.38
C ARG A 43 8.41 -2.65 9.29
N LEU A 44 8.10 -3.91 9.61
CA LEU A 44 7.51 -4.87 8.67
C LEU A 44 6.03 -5.21 8.93
N ILE A 45 5.42 -4.70 10.01
CA ILE A 45 4.00 -4.91 10.36
C ILE A 45 3.31 -3.56 10.59
N ASP A 46 2.05 -3.44 10.17
CA ASP A 46 1.22 -2.23 10.33
C ASP A 46 -0.24 -2.61 10.66
N PRO A 47 -0.87 -1.96 11.67
CA PRO A 47 -0.30 -1.02 12.65
C PRO A 47 0.52 -1.73 13.74
N ASP A 48 1.35 -0.95 14.45
CA ASP A 48 2.22 -1.42 15.54
C ASP A 48 1.60 -1.04 16.91
N GLY A 49 1.51 -2.00 17.81
CA GLY A 49 1.01 -1.90 19.19
C GLY A 49 0.86 -3.30 19.81
N GLU A 50 0.71 -3.45 21.13
CA GLU A 50 0.40 -4.76 21.74
C GLU A 50 -0.84 -5.41 21.08
N ASP A 51 -1.78 -4.58 20.64
CA ASP A 51 -2.97 -4.97 19.90
C ASP A 51 -2.69 -5.52 18.50
N ALA A 52 -1.56 -5.22 17.85
CA ALA A 52 -1.22 -5.77 16.52
C ALA A 52 -0.98 -7.28 16.55
N LEU A 53 -0.54 -7.80 17.70
CA LEU A 53 -0.36 -9.23 17.95
C LEU A 53 -1.69 -9.93 18.20
N LEU A 54 -2.69 -9.19 18.65
CA LEU A 54 -4.06 -9.68 18.87
C LEU A 54 -4.98 -9.37 17.68
N ALA A 55 -4.57 -8.46 16.80
CA ALA A 55 -5.34 -8.07 15.65
C ALA A 55 -5.48 -9.26 14.70
N ASP A 56 -6.72 -9.61 14.41
CA ASP A 56 -7.07 -10.59 13.39
C ASP A 56 -6.88 -10.05 11.97
N THR A 57 -6.60 -8.75 11.83
CA THR A 57 -6.34 -8.07 10.57
C THR A 57 -5.11 -7.17 10.69
N PHE A 58 -4.12 -7.37 9.82
CA PHE A 58 -2.93 -6.51 9.73
C PHE A 58 -2.31 -6.59 8.33
N GLU A 59 -1.44 -5.64 8.03
CA GLU A 59 -0.63 -5.67 6.81
C GLU A 59 0.84 -5.87 7.12
N ALA A 60 1.54 -6.59 6.24
CA ALA A 60 2.95 -6.89 6.38
C ALA A 60 3.75 -6.55 5.13
N ARG A 61 4.94 -6.01 5.34
CA ARG A 61 5.94 -5.79 4.29
C ARG A 61 6.68 -7.07 4.00
N VAL A 62 6.64 -7.50 2.76
CA VAL A 62 7.27 -8.76 2.32
C VAL A 62 8.34 -8.53 1.27
N CYS A 63 8.40 -7.35 0.63
CA CYS A 63 9.40 -7.04 -0.38
C CYS A 63 10.85 -7.13 0.13
N PRO A 64 11.17 -6.76 1.39
CA PRO A 64 12.54 -6.89 1.90
C PRO A 64 12.97 -8.33 2.21
N LEU A 65 12.06 -9.30 2.16
CA LEU A 65 12.27 -10.66 2.64
C LEU A 65 12.57 -11.61 1.49
N ALA A 66 13.45 -12.59 1.73
CA ALA A 66 13.70 -13.65 0.76
C ALA A 66 12.46 -14.52 0.57
N LEU A 67 12.00 -14.68 -0.69
CA LEU A 67 10.81 -15.49 -1.01
C LEU A 67 10.94 -16.93 -0.46
N ALA A 68 12.12 -17.54 -0.56
CA ALA A 68 12.37 -18.89 -0.03
C ALA A 68 12.17 -18.99 1.49
N ALA A 69 12.54 -17.96 2.25
CA ALA A 69 12.36 -17.93 3.70
C ALA A 69 10.87 -17.88 4.08
N ILE A 70 10.09 -17.10 3.33
CA ILE A 70 8.63 -17.01 3.52
C ILE A 70 7.94 -18.30 3.02
N ALA A 71 8.30 -18.82 1.86
CA ALA A 71 7.71 -20.02 1.27
C ALA A 71 7.79 -21.23 2.21
N ARG A 72 8.92 -21.38 2.91
CA ARG A 72 9.11 -22.43 3.92
C ARG A 72 8.12 -22.33 5.09
N ILE A 73 7.74 -21.11 5.50
CA ILE A 73 6.75 -20.91 6.58
C ILE A 73 5.38 -21.43 6.16
N PHE A 74 5.03 -21.27 4.89
CA PHE A 74 3.75 -21.71 4.32
C PHE A 74 3.82 -23.11 3.70
N ASP A 75 4.79 -23.94 4.12
CA ASP A 75 4.95 -25.33 3.67
C ASP A 75 5.01 -25.46 2.12
N TYR A 76 5.54 -24.43 1.45
CA TYR A 76 5.58 -24.29 -0.02
C TYR A 76 4.21 -24.36 -0.71
N ALA A 77 3.13 -24.00 -0.01
CA ALA A 77 1.79 -23.94 -0.58
C ALA A 77 1.74 -22.94 -1.75
N THR A 78 1.30 -23.40 -2.92
CA THR A 78 1.31 -22.62 -4.16
C THR A 78 0.49 -21.34 -4.04
N ASP A 79 -0.68 -21.39 -3.40
CA ASP A 79 -1.56 -20.23 -3.22
C ASP A 79 -0.90 -19.13 -2.36
N ALA A 80 -0.23 -19.52 -1.27
CA ALA A 80 0.53 -18.61 -0.44
C ALA A 80 1.71 -18.00 -1.21
N ILE A 81 2.49 -18.84 -1.92
CA ILE A 81 3.62 -18.36 -2.74
C ILE A 81 3.14 -17.37 -3.79
N THR A 82 2.05 -17.66 -4.52
CA THR A 82 1.49 -16.74 -5.51
C THR A 82 1.15 -15.40 -4.91
N VAL A 83 0.53 -15.36 -3.73
CA VAL A 83 0.21 -14.08 -3.05
C VAL A 83 1.48 -13.31 -2.66
N ILE A 84 2.48 -13.99 -2.09
CA ILE A 84 3.73 -13.33 -1.66
C ILE A 84 4.53 -12.85 -2.87
N GLU A 85 4.71 -13.68 -3.88
CA GLU A 85 5.44 -13.36 -5.10
C GLU A 85 4.79 -12.18 -5.83
N GLU A 86 3.46 -12.20 -5.98
CA GLU A 86 2.71 -11.11 -6.59
C GLU A 86 2.85 -9.81 -5.79
N ALA A 87 2.79 -9.87 -4.46
CA ALA A 87 3.03 -8.71 -3.61
C ALA A 87 4.45 -8.15 -3.78
N GLN A 88 5.47 -9.00 -3.79
CA GLN A 88 6.86 -8.60 -4.02
C GLN A 88 7.05 -8.00 -5.42
N PHE A 89 6.48 -8.62 -6.45
CA PHE A 89 6.53 -8.15 -7.83
C PHE A 89 5.89 -6.77 -7.96
N ARG A 90 4.75 -6.55 -7.31
CA ARG A 90 4.00 -5.28 -7.35
C ARG A 90 4.45 -4.24 -6.33
N SER A 91 5.49 -4.53 -5.54
CA SER A 91 5.93 -3.65 -4.45
C SER A 91 4.77 -3.28 -3.50
N ARG A 92 3.96 -4.28 -3.14
CA ARG A 92 2.80 -4.17 -2.24
C ARG A 92 3.04 -4.90 -0.94
N ARG A 93 2.23 -4.56 0.06
CA ARG A 93 2.12 -5.35 1.29
C ARG A 93 1.26 -6.58 1.06
N VAL A 94 1.29 -7.48 2.02
CA VAL A 94 0.30 -8.54 2.15
C VAL A 94 -0.65 -8.18 3.27
N GLN A 95 -1.95 -8.33 3.04
CA GLN A 95 -2.97 -8.18 4.07
C GLN A 95 -3.34 -9.56 4.57
N LEU A 96 -3.30 -9.73 5.89
CA LEU A 96 -3.86 -10.88 6.58
C LEU A 96 -5.14 -10.43 7.28
N TRP A 97 -6.19 -11.22 7.18
CA TRP A 97 -7.46 -10.92 7.84
C TRP A 97 -8.23 -12.20 8.17
N ARG A 98 -9.14 -12.09 9.14
CA ARG A 98 -10.14 -13.11 9.44
C ARG A 98 -11.52 -12.53 9.16
N ALA A 99 -12.30 -13.19 8.29
CA ALA A 99 -13.66 -12.72 7.95
C ALA A 99 -14.67 -12.92 9.10
N SER A 100 -14.39 -13.85 10.02
CA SER A 100 -15.13 -14.05 11.25
C SER A 100 -14.19 -14.57 12.34
N PRO A 101 -14.53 -14.43 13.65
CA PRO A 101 -13.65 -14.86 14.74
C PRO A 101 -13.28 -16.35 14.70
N THR A 102 -14.18 -17.19 14.18
CA THR A 102 -13.99 -18.64 14.02
C THR A 102 -13.64 -19.05 12.60
N GLY A 103 -13.56 -18.09 11.68
CA GLY A 103 -13.30 -18.32 10.27
C GLY A 103 -11.82 -18.59 9.95
N PRO A 104 -11.54 -19.09 8.73
CA PRO A 104 -10.17 -19.27 8.28
C PRO A 104 -9.46 -17.91 8.21
N LEU A 105 -8.18 -17.89 8.60
CA LEU A 105 -7.31 -16.75 8.34
C LEU A 105 -6.96 -16.74 6.85
N ARG A 106 -7.05 -15.57 6.23
CA ARG A 106 -6.79 -15.36 4.82
C ARG A 106 -5.62 -14.42 4.63
N MET A 107 -4.94 -14.55 3.50
CA MET A 107 -3.84 -13.69 3.07
C MET A 107 -4.04 -13.30 1.61
N ARG A 108 -3.82 -12.02 1.27
CA ARG A 108 -3.93 -11.47 -0.09
C ARG A 108 -2.93 -10.34 -0.28
N VAL A 109 -2.74 -9.92 -1.52
CA VAL A 109 -2.00 -8.69 -1.84
C VAL A 109 -2.82 -7.48 -1.37
N ALA A 110 -2.20 -6.59 -0.60
CA ALA A 110 -2.83 -5.36 -0.13
C ALA A 110 -2.84 -4.30 -1.24
N LEU A 111 -3.73 -3.31 -1.10
CA LEU A 111 -3.75 -2.13 -1.97
C LEU A 111 -2.66 -1.11 -1.60
N THR A 112 -2.09 -1.26 -0.40
CA THR A 112 -1.01 -0.41 0.10
C THR A 112 0.33 -0.81 -0.50
N SER A 113 1.11 0.20 -0.87
CA SER A 113 2.51 0.10 -1.23
C SER A 113 3.30 -0.57 -0.10
N ASP A 114 4.34 -1.34 -0.44
CA ASP A 114 5.21 -1.97 0.54
C ASP A 114 5.74 -0.92 1.53
N ARG A 115 6.11 0.26 1.06
CA ARG A 115 6.64 1.35 1.89
C ARG A 115 5.57 2.15 2.67
N GLY A 116 4.28 1.98 2.39
CA GLY A 116 3.21 2.74 3.04
C GLY A 116 3.23 4.23 2.69
N HIS A 117 3.45 4.55 1.42
CA HIS A 117 3.54 5.92 0.92
C HIS A 117 2.18 6.57 0.63
N GLU A 118 1.09 5.85 0.85
CA GLU A 118 -0.28 6.37 0.74
C GLU A 118 -0.42 7.67 1.54
N LEU A 119 -1.08 8.65 0.92
CA LEU A 119 -1.32 9.94 1.52
C LEU A 119 -2.77 9.98 1.98
N ASP A 120 -3.00 9.84 3.27
CA ASP A 120 -4.32 9.99 3.89
C ASP A 120 -4.50 11.43 4.37
N LEU A 121 -5.51 12.11 3.84
CA LEU A 121 -5.83 13.51 4.15
C LEU A 121 -7.28 13.64 4.58
N CYS A 122 -7.54 14.53 5.53
CA CYS A 122 -8.91 14.98 5.75
C CYS A 122 -9.51 15.59 4.47
N GLU A 123 -10.83 15.53 4.35
CA GLU A 123 -11.56 15.96 3.16
C GLU A 123 -11.17 17.37 2.67
N ALA A 124 -11.18 18.39 3.54
CA ALA A 124 -10.86 19.77 3.14
C ALA A 124 -9.46 19.93 2.49
N PRO A 125 -8.34 19.49 3.10
CA PRO A 125 -7.03 19.56 2.45
C PRO A 125 -6.90 18.62 1.23
N ALA A 126 -7.62 17.50 1.19
CA ALA A 126 -7.64 16.62 0.02
C ALA A 126 -8.29 17.29 -1.19
N MET A 127 -9.44 17.94 -1.01
CA MET A 127 -10.14 18.66 -2.07
C MET A 127 -9.33 19.86 -2.55
N ALA A 128 -8.76 20.64 -1.63
CA ALA A 128 -7.87 21.76 -1.99
C ALA A 128 -6.63 21.29 -2.76
N LEU A 129 -6.09 20.12 -2.43
CA LEU A 129 -4.99 19.50 -3.17
C LEU A 129 -5.39 19.15 -4.61
N LEU A 130 -6.53 18.49 -4.80
CA LEU A 130 -7.06 18.15 -6.13
C LEU A 130 -7.27 19.40 -6.99
N GLU A 131 -7.93 20.43 -6.46
CA GLU A 131 -8.12 21.71 -7.15
C GLU A 131 -6.79 22.38 -7.49
N SER A 132 -5.83 22.32 -6.57
CA SER A 132 -4.52 22.92 -6.77
C SER A 132 -3.72 22.26 -7.88
N LEU A 133 -3.85 20.94 -8.01
CA LEU A 133 -3.29 20.15 -9.11
C LEU A 133 -4.03 20.36 -10.44
N GLY A 134 -5.16 21.08 -10.44
CA GLY A 134 -6.02 21.24 -11.61
C GLY A 134 -6.77 19.97 -11.98
N LEU A 135 -7.02 19.12 -10.98
CA LEU A 135 -7.87 17.93 -11.07
C LEU A 135 -9.29 18.29 -10.61
N ARG A 136 -10.25 17.47 -11.01
CA ARG A 136 -11.62 17.62 -10.53
C ARG A 136 -11.65 17.19 -9.06
N ALA A 137 -12.13 18.08 -8.19
CA ALA A 137 -12.29 17.80 -6.77
C ALA A 137 -13.59 17.01 -6.56
N ASP A 138 -13.48 15.70 -6.65
CA ASP A 138 -14.51 14.74 -6.26
C ASP A 138 -13.95 13.83 -5.16
N MET A 139 -14.83 13.18 -4.39
CA MET A 139 -14.41 12.26 -3.32
C MET A 139 -13.69 11.01 -3.85
N VAL A 140 -14.00 10.59 -5.07
CA VAL A 140 -13.42 9.41 -5.72
C VAL A 140 -13.03 9.78 -7.13
N GLY A 141 -11.82 9.38 -7.54
CA GLY A 141 -11.39 9.52 -8.92
C GLY A 141 -9.98 9.02 -9.15
N GLU A 142 -9.57 9.10 -10.40
CA GLU A 142 -8.25 8.67 -10.83
C GLU A 142 -7.76 9.47 -12.03
N VAL A 143 -6.44 9.58 -12.18
CA VAL A 143 -5.79 10.08 -13.39
C VAL A 143 -4.54 9.26 -13.69
N PRO A 144 -4.09 9.17 -14.96
CA PRO A 144 -2.79 8.59 -15.26
C PRO A 144 -1.67 9.27 -14.48
N THR A 145 -0.70 8.50 -13.97
CA THR A 145 0.44 9.07 -13.21
C THR A 145 1.22 10.10 -14.02
N GLU A 146 1.30 9.93 -15.34
CA GLU A 146 1.94 10.90 -16.23
C GLU A 146 1.21 12.25 -16.28
N THR A 147 -0.12 12.23 -16.18
CA THR A 147 -0.91 13.46 -16.04
C THR A 147 -0.48 14.20 -14.77
N LEU A 148 -0.37 13.48 -13.63
CA LEU A 148 0.06 14.09 -12.38
C LEU A 148 1.49 14.62 -12.45
N ARG A 149 2.44 13.87 -13.05
CA ARG A 149 3.82 14.35 -13.28
C ARG A 149 3.84 15.65 -14.09
N GLY A 150 3.07 15.71 -15.17
CA GLY A 150 2.92 16.93 -15.98
C GLY A 150 2.33 18.11 -15.21
N ARG A 151 1.37 17.88 -14.30
CA ARG A 151 0.83 18.93 -13.41
C ARG A 151 1.90 19.42 -12.43
N LEU A 152 2.64 18.53 -11.79
CA LEU A 152 3.68 18.88 -10.82
C LEU A 152 4.87 19.61 -11.45
N ALA A 153 5.17 19.34 -12.72
CA ALA A 153 6.18 20.08 -13.49
C ALA A 153 5.73 21.50 -13.88
N ASN A 154 4.43 21.83 -13.81
CA ASN A 154 3.93 23.15 -14.20
C ASN A 154 4.18 24.20 -13.09
N PRO A 155 4.93 25.29 -13.38
CA PRO A 155 5.22 26.32 -12.38
C PRO A 155 3.97 27.01 -11.80
N THR A 156 2.88 27.09 -12.57
CA THR A 156 1.61 27.69 -12.11
C THR A 156 0.95 26.82 -11.04
N VAL A 157 1.00 25.49 -11.20
CA VAL A 157 0.50 24.53 -10.20
C VAL A 157 1.35 24.61 -8.94
N GLN A 158 2.68 24.64 -9.07
CA GLN A 158 3.57 24.78 -7.92
C GLN A 158 3.33 26.09 -7.15
N ARG A 159 3.10 27.20 -7.86
CA ARG A 159 2.77 28.48 -7.21
C ARG A 159 1.47 28.38 -6.43
N ARG A 160 0.42 27.81 -7.02
CA ARG A 160 -0.89 27.63 -6.37
C ARG A 160 -0.80 26.76 -5.11
N LEU A 161 -0.03 25.67 -5.17
CA LEU A 161 0.22 24.81 -4.01
C LEU A 161 0.87 25.59 -2.86
N ARG A 162 1.84 26.46 -3.14
CA ARG A 162 2.48 27.31 -2.12
C ARG A 162 1.51 28.37 -1.57
N GLU A 163 0.71 29.00 -2.42
CA GLU A 163 -0.30 30.00 -2.01
C GLU A 163 -1.34 29.40 -1.04
N GLN A 164 -1.59 28.09 -1.12
CA GLN A 164 -2.51 27.37 -0.25
C GLN A 164 -1.83 26.55 0.87
N ASP A 165 -0.50 26.67 1.04
CA ASP A 165 0.27 25.90 2.04
C ASP A 165 0.10 24.36 1.89
N LEU A 166 -0.02 23.91 0.63
CA LEU A 166 -0.17 22.50 0.23
C LEU A 166 1.14 21.92 -0.32
N ASP A 167 2.16 22.74 -0.55
CA ASP A 167 3.49 22.33 -1.01
C ASP A 167 4.18 21.37 -0.03
N ARG A 168 3.81 21.40 1.25
CA ARG A 168 4.19 20.39 2.26
C ARG A 168 3.86 18.94 1.87
N TYR A 169 2.89 18.72 0.97
CA TYR A 169 2.52 17.39 0.49
C TYR A 169 3.32 16.94 -0.73
N LEU A 170 4.05 17.83 -1.40
CA LEU A 170 4.84 17.50 -2.59
C LEU A 170 5.85 16.36 -2.36
N PRO A 171 6.64 16.34 -1.27
CA PRO A 171 7.58 15.24 -1.04
C PRO A 171 6.89 13.89 -0.81
N ARG A 172 5.62 13.87 -0.43
CA ARG A 172 4.83 12.63 -0.31
C ARG A 172 4.29 12.19 -1.67
N LEU A 173 3.76 13.13 -2.46
CA LEU A 173 3.31 12.86 -3.82
C LEU A 173 4.43 12.36 -4.72
N GLU A 174 5.63 12.94 -4.60
CA GLU A 174 6.81 12.49 -5.35
C GLU A 174 7.24 11.08 -4.97
N ARG A 175 7.20 10.72 -3.67
CA ARG A 175 7.48 9.36 -3.21
C ARG A 175 6.45 8.35 -3.71
N LEU A 176 5.17 8.74 -3.69
CA LEU A 176 4.08 7.92 -4.20
C LEU A 176 4.22 7.72 -5.72
N LEU A 177 4.57 8.76 -6.48
CA LEU A 177 4.87 8.66 -7.92
C LEU A 177 6.14 7.86 -8.25
N ALA A 178 7.09 7.78 -7.32
CA ALA A 178 8.29 6.96 -7.47
C ALA A 178 8.01 5.46 -7.34
N ASP A 179 6.90 5.07 -6.68
CA ASP A 179 6.44 3.69 -6.61
C ASP A 179 5.58 3.29 -7.83
N ALA A 180 5.16 4.26 -8.65
CA ALA A 180 4.48 3.95 -9.91
C ALA A 180 5.41 3.20 -10.85
N ARG A 181 4.90 2.15 -11.49
CA ARG A 181 5.62 1.48 -12.57
C ARG A 181 5.79 2.44 -13.73
N PHE A 182 6.86 2.29 -14.49
CA PHE A 182 7.10 3.05 -15.72
C PHE A 182 6.21 2.60 -16.88
N ASP A 183 5.22 1.74 -16.64
CA ASP A 183 4.22 1.34 -17.63
C ASP A 183 2.98 2.24 -17.58
N ASP A 184 2.26 2.32 -18.70
CA ASP A 184 1.07 3.18 -18.86
C ASP A 184 -0.13 2.73 -18.00
N SER A 185 0.01 1.63 -17.23
CA SER A 185 -1.08 1.09 -16.42
C SER A 185 -1.24 1.80 -15.06
N SER A 186 -0.23 2.55 -14.63
CA SER A 186 -0.19 3.19 -13.30
C SER A 186 -1.04 4.46 -13.25
N ARG A 187 -1.99 4.48 -12.32
CA ARG A 187 -2.92 5.59 -12.07
C ARG A 187 -2.71 6.16 -10.68
N PHE A 188 -2.84 7.47 -10.55
CA PHE A 188 -2.98 8.16 -9.28
C PHE A 188 -4.48 8.17 -8.94
N GLU A 189 -4.85 7.46 -7.89
CA GLU A 189 -6.22 7.27 -7.45
C GLU A 189 -6.44 7.92 -6.08
N TRP A 190 -7.66 8.40 -5.85
CA TRP A 190 -8.13 8.88 -4.55
C TRP A 190 -9.53 8.35 -4.27
N ALA A 191 -9.76 7.91 -3.03
CA ALA A 191 -11.04 7.41 -2.52
C ALA A 191 -11.11 7.44 -0.99
#